data_AF-A0A946I5X7-F1
#
_entry.id   AF-A0A946I5X7-F1
#
_cell.length_a   1.000
_cell.length_b   1.000
_cell.length_c   1.000
_cell.angle_alpha   90.00
_cell.angle_beta   90.00
_cell.angle_gamma   90.00
#
_symmetry.space_group_name_H-M   'P 1'
#
loop_
_entity.id
_entity.type
_entity.pdbx_description
1 polymer ?
#
loop_
_entity_poly.entity_id
_entity_poly.type
_entity_poly.pdbx_seq_one_letter_code
_entity_poly.pdbx_strand_id
1 'polypeptide(L)'
;KEEQITTKLIEYHIGISKDYNVFELQNALGQKNVVKANRIINHFAENTKNHHIVPVMSALFSYFQKIMVYHFLEDKSPKSAASALKVNPFFVSQYQTAAKNYNKRQLFYIFEHLKEYDLKSKGVNNKSTDQSGLLKELIFKILHA
;
A
#
# COMPACT_ATOMS: atom_id res chain seq x y z
N LYS A 1 -11.29 -6.86 -41.15
CA LYS A 1 -10.64 -7.92 -40.36
C LYS A 1 -10.45 -7.35 -38.97
N GLU A 2 -11.12 -7.91 -37.97
CA GLU A 2 -10.93 -7.52 -36.57
C GLU A 2 -9.52 -7.96 -36.16
N GLU A 3 -8.68 -7.01 -35.75
CA GLU A 3 -7.37 -7.34 -35.17
C GLU A 3 -7.59 -8.05 -33.84
N GLN A 4 -7.13 -9.30 -33.74
CA GLN A 4 -7.10 -10.00 -32.47
C GLN A 4 -6.20 -9.23 -31.50
N ILE A 5 -6.75 -8.86 -30.35
CA ILE A 5 -6.00 -8.21 -29.28
C ILE A 5 -4.94 -9.20 -28.78
N THR A 6 -3.69 -8.95 -29.13
CA THR A 6 -2.53 -9.73 -28.68
C THR A 6 -1.88 -9.09 -27.46
N THR A 7 -1.20 -9.88 -26.63
CA THR A 7 -0.45 -9.37 -25.47
C THR A 7 0.51 -8.25 -25.86
N LYS A 8 1.18 -8.36 -27.01
CA LYS A 8 2.05 -7.31 -27.56
C LYS A 8 1.29 -6.03 -27.93
N LEU A 9 0.07 -6.14 -28.45
CA LEU A 9 -0.77 -4.99 -28.76
C LEU A 9 -1.22 -4.28 -27.47
N ILE A 10 -1.55 -5.05 -26.42
CA ILE A 10 -1.87 -4.54 -25.09
C ILE A 10 -0.63 -3.85 -24.49
N GLU A 11 0.52 -4.50 -24.49
CA GLU A 11 1.79 -3.95 -23.98
C GLU A 11 2.28 -2.72 -24.75
N TYR A 12 2.01 -2.64 -26.05
CA TYR A 12 2.33 -1.47 -26.87
C TYR A 12 1.44 -0.27 -26.56
N HIS A 13 0.14 -0.49 -26.34
CA HIS A 13 -0.81 0.59 -26.06
C HIS A 13 -0.88 0.98 -24.58
N ILE A 14 -0.55 0.06 -23.66
CA ILE A 14 -0.56 0.28 -22.20
C ILE A 14 0.85 0.53 -21.65
N GLY A 15 1.90 0.07 -22.35
CA GLY A 15 3.29 0.07 -21.89
C GLY A 15 3.66 -1.18 -21.08
N ILE A 16 4.88 -1.71 -21.27
CA ILE A 16 5.48 -2.74 -20.39
C ILE A 16 5.67 -2.20 -18.96
N SER A 17 5.86 -0.88 -18.85
CA SER A 17 5.93 -0.17 -17.57
C SER A 17 4.52 0.17 -17.12
N LYS A 18 3.84 -0.81 -16.52
CA LYS A 18 2.70 -0.51 -15.66
C LYS A 18 3.28 0.29 -14.49
N ASP A 19 3.23 1.62 -14.58
CA ASP A 19 3.63 2.50 -13.49
C ASP A 19 2.99 1.95 -12.23
N TYR A 20 3.84 1.55 -11.28
CA TYR A 20 3.35 1.04 -10.03
C TYR A 20 2.37 2.08 -9.46
N ASN A 21 1.25 1.63 -8.92
CA ASN A 21 0.30 2.50 -8.27
C ASN A 21 0.17 2.13 -6.79
N VAL A 22 -0.54 2.95 -6.04
CA VAL A 22 -0.65 2.76 -4.59
C VAL A 22 -1.39 1.47 -4.22
N PHE A 23 -2.25 0.94 -5.09
CA PHE A 23 -2.92 -0.36 -4.87
C PHE A 23 -1.95 -1.53 -5.03
N GLU A 24 -1.02 -1.47 -5.99
CA GLU A 24 0.05 -2.45 -6.12
C GLU A 24 0.97 -2.44 -4.90
N LEU A 25 1.25 -1.25 -4.33
CA LEU A 25 2.01 -1.11 -3.09
C LEU A 25 1.26 -1.72 -1.91
N GLN A 26 -0.01 -1.39 -1.72
CA GLN A 26 -0.87 -1.97 -0.68
C GLN A 26 -0.91 -3.50 -0.76
N ASN A 27 -1.09 -4.04 -1.98
CA ASN A 27 -1.12 -5.48 -2.18
C ASN A 27 0.23 -6.13 -1.87
N ALA A 28 1.34 -5.53 -2.30
CA ALA A 28 2.68 -6.02 -1.96
C ALA A 28 2.94 -6.01 -0.45
N LEU A 29 2.56 -4.93 0.24
CA LEU A 29 2.67 -4.82 1.70
C LEU A 29 1.78 -5.85 2.41
N GLY A 30 0.52 -5.99 1.99
CA GLY A 30 -0.44 -6.93 2.55
C GLY A 30 0.01 -8.38 2.44
N GLN A 31 0.67 -8.73 1.34
CA GLN A 31 1.25 -10.06 1.13
C GLN A 31 2.63 -10.23 1.80
N LYS A 32 3.17 -9.18 2.45
CA LYS A 32 4.56 -9.13 2.91
C LYS A 32 5.58 -9.49 1.83
N ASN A 33 5.28 -9.12 0.58
CA ASN A 33 6.21 -9.30 -0.53
C ASN A 33 7.27 -8.19 -0.49
N VAL A 34 8.33 -8.43 0.30
CA VAL A 34 9.42 -7.48 0.56
C VAL A 34 10.07 -7.00 -0.74
N VAL A 35 10.37 -7.91 -1.68
CA VAL A 35 11.04 -7.58 -2.94
C VAL A 35 10.16 -6.67 -3.80
N LYS A 36 8.87 -7.02 -3.97
CA LYS A 36 7.93 -6.22 -4.76
C LYS A 36 7.67 -4.86 -4.11
N ALA A 37 7.47 -4.80 -2.80
CA ALA A 37 7.27 -3.55 -2.07
C ALA A 37 8.47 -2.60 -2.23
N ASN A 38 9.70 -3.12 -2.11
CA ASN A 38 10.92 -2.33 -2.31
C ASN A 38 11.09 -1.87 -3.77
N ARG A 39 10.74 -2.70 -4.76
CA ARG A 39 10.76 -2.28 -6.16
C ARG A 39 9.77 -1.14 -6.43
N ILE A 40 8.57 -1.20 -5.87
CA ILE A 40 7.54 -0.15 -6.01
C ILE A 40 7.99 1.15 -5.34
N ILE A 41 8.50 1.09 -4.11
CA ILE A 41 8.89 2.31 -3.40
C ILE A 41 10.11 2.99 -4.03
N ASN A 42 11.05 2.22 -4.59
CA ASN A 42 12.16 2.78 -5.35
C ASN A 42 11.66 3.53 -6.59
N HIS A 43 10.69 2.97 -7.31
CA HIS A 43 10.03 3.66 -8.43
C HIS A 43 9.32 4.96 -7.99
N PHE A 44 8.60 4.94 -6.86
CA PHE A 44 7.93 6.15 -6.35
C PHE A 44 8.94 7.23 -5.93
N ALA A 45 10.03 6.80 -5.28
CA ALA A 45 11.11 7.64 -4.83
C ALA A 45 11.89 8.31 -5.97
N GLU A 46 11.99 7.67 -7.14
CA GLU A 46 12.61 8.24 -8.34
C GLU A 46 11.71 9.28 -9.03
N ASN A 47 10.40 9.27 -8.76
CA ASN A 47 9.44 10.19 -9.34
C ASN A 47 8.50 10.82 -8.30
N THR A 48 9.08 11.61 -7.38
CA THR A 48 8.38 12.25 -6.26
C THR A 48 7.36 13.31 -6.68
N LYS A 49 7.49 13.89 -7.89
CA LYS A 49 6.47 14.81 -8.44
C LYS A 49 5.14 14.10 -8.67
N ASN A 50 5.18 12.90 -9.24
CA ASN A 50 3.98 12.10 -9.51
C ASN A 50 3.56 11.26 -8.29
N HIS A 51 4.49 10.94 -7.38
CA HIS A 51 4.26 10.13 -6.19
C HIS A 51 4.63 10.89 -4.91
N HIS A 52 3.96 12.01 -4.69
CA HIS A 52 4.17 12.78 -3.46
C HIS A 52 3.88 11.92 -2.22
N ILE A 53 4.69 12.07 -1.17
CA ILE A 53 4.61 11.24 0.04
C ILE A 53 3.23 11.30 0.74
N VAL A 54 2.58 12.47 0.72
CA VAL A 54 1.29 12.71 1.39
C VAL A 54 0.17 11.79 0.90
N PRO A 55 -0.20 11.76 -0.40
CA PRO A 55 -1.25 10.84 -0.88
C PRO A 55 -0.91 9.36 -0.67
N VAL A 56 0.37 8.99 -0.76
CA VAL A 56 0.81 7.61 -0.47
C VAL A 56 0.53 7.25 0.99
N MET A 57 0.92 8.10 1.94
CA MET A 57 0.66 7.87 3.37
C MET A 57 -0.83 7.81 3.69
N SER A 58 -1.64 8.72 3.14
CA SER A 58 -3.10 8.71 3.31
C SER A 58 -3.73 7.39 2.84
N ALA A 59 -3.28 6.88 1.69
CA ALA A 59 -3.74 5.60 1.16
C ALA A 59 -3.28 4.42 2.03
N LEU A 60 -2.04 4.43 2.53
CA LEU A 60 -1.54 3.40 3.44
C LEU A 60 -2.30 3.41 4.77
N PHE A 61 -2.57 4.59 5.35
CA PHE A 61 -3.38 4.72 6.56
C PHE A 61 -4.78 4.11 6.37
N SER A 62 -5.48 4.49 5.29
CA SER A 62 -6.80 3.92 4.99
C SER A 62 -6.77 2.41 4.80
N TYR A 63 -5.69 1.88 4.20
CA TYR A 63 -5.50 0.46 3.99
C TYR A 63 -5.29 -0.30 5.31
N PHE A 64 -4.36 0.13 6.15
CA PHE A 64 -4.10 -0.50 7.45
C PHE A 64 -5.27 -0.32 8.43
N GLN A 65 -6.02 0.79 8.34
CA GLN A 65 -7.27 0.95 9.08
C GLN A 65 -8.28 -0.14 8.73
N LYS A 66 -8.45 -0.47 7.44
CA LYS A 66 -9.34 -1.56 7.02
C LYS A 66 -8.85 -2.93 7.54
N ILE A 67 -7.54 -3.18 7.53
CA ILE A 67 -6.99 -4.42 8.11
C ILE A 67 -7.28 -4.48 9.62
N MET A 68 -7.14 -3.37 10.33
CA MET A 68 -7.48 -3.27 11.75
C MET A 68 -8.97 -3.56 11.98
N VAL A 69 -9.87 -2.94 11.21
CA VAL A 69 -11.32 -3.22 11.28
C VAL A 69 -11.59 -4.71 11.04
N TYR A 70 -10.95 -5.34 10.06
CA TYR A 70 -11.12 -6.77 9.77
C TYR A 70 -10.78 -7.66 10.98
N HIS A 71 -9.79 -7.29 11.79
CA HIS A 71 -9.44 -8.04 13.01
C HIS A 71 -10.56 -8.07 14.05
N PHE A 72 -11.39 -7.03 14.09
CA PHE A 72 -12.49 -6.87 15.06
C PHE A 72 -13.87 -7.30 14.52
N LEU A 73 -13.95 -7.80 13.29
CA LEU A 73 -15.20 -8.35 12.79
C LEU A 73 -15.54 -9.65 13.52
N GLU A 74 -16.77 -9.73 14.01
CA GLU A 74 -17.36 -10.97 14.52
C GLU A 74 -17.65 -11.93 13.36
N ASP A 75 -18.36 -11.47 12.34
CA ASP A 75 -18.58 -12.20 11.10
C ASP A 75 -17.56 -11.80 10.02
N LYS A 76 -16.66 -12.74 9.70
CA LYS A 76 -15.62 -12.60 8.68
C LYS A 76 -16.01 -13.18 7.32
N SER A 77 -17.28 -13.50 7.11
CA SER A 77 -17.80 -13.91 5.81
C SER A 77 -17.48 -12.85 4.74
N PRO A 78 -17.21 -13.23 3.47
CA PRO A 78 -16.83 -12.28 2.44
C PRO A 78 -17.81 -11.12 2.26
N LYS A 79 -19.11 -11.38 2.37
CA LYS A 79 -20.16 -10.37 2.24
C LYS A 79 -20.17 -9.38 3.42
N SER A 80 -20.11 -9.89 4.65
CA SER A 80 -20.10 -9.05 5.86
C SER A 80 -18.82 -8.20 5.90
N ALA A 81 -17.67 -8.82 5.66
CA ALA A 81 -16.39 -8.14 5.59
C ALA A 81 -16.35 -7.07 4.49
N ALA A 82 -16.85 -7.34 3.28
CA ALA A 82 -16.92 -6.33 2.21
C ALA A 82 -17.69 -5.08 2.65
N SER A 83 -18.85 -5.28 3.29
CA SER A 83 -19.69 -4.20 3.79
C SER A 83 -18.99 -3.39 4.88
N ALA A 84 -18.45 -4.05 5.90
CA ALA A 84 -17.78 -3.39 7.01
C ALA A 84 -16.52 -2.62 6.58
N LEU A 85 -15.75 -3.18 5.64
CA LEU A 85 -14.56 -2.55 5.10
C LEU A 85 -14.86 -1.47 4.05
N LYS A 86 -16.12 -1.39 3.57
CA LYS A 86 -16.57 -0.52 2.48
C LYS A 86 -15.73 -0.72 1.21
N VAL A 87 -15.53 -1.99 0.84
CA VAL A 87 -14.76 -2.38 -0.36
C VAL A 87 -15.59 -3.29 -1.25
N ASN A 88 -15.24 -3.37 -2.53
CA ASN A 88 -15.81 -4.37 -3.42
C ASN A 88 -15.48 -5.79 -2.89
N PRO A 89 -16.45 -6.73 -2.86
CA PRO A 89 -16.23 -8.10 -2.39
C PRO A 89 -15.01 -8.82 -2.98
N PHE A 90 -14.65 -8.50 -4.23
CA PHE A 90 -13.48 -9.05 -4.90
C PHE A 90 -12.16 -8.81 -4.14
N PHE A 91 -12.07 -7.71 -3.39
CA PHE A 91 -10.85 -7.34 -2.66
C PHE A 91 -10.78 -7.89 -1.23
N VAL A 92 -11.83 -8.51 -0.72
CA VAL A 92 -11.86 -8.98 0.68
C VAL A 92 -10.76 -9.99 0.98
N SER A 93 -10.46 -10.87 0.03
CA SER A 93 -9.38 -11.87 0.16
C SER A 93 -8.01 -11.24 0.40
N GLN A 94 -7.77 -10.03 -0.13
CA GLN A 94 -6.52 -9.30 0.06
C GLN A 94 -6.41 -8.78 1.50
N TYR A 95 -7.50 -8.25 2.07
CA TYR A 95 -7.54 -7.82 3.47
C TYR A 95 -7.45 -8.99 4.45
N GLN A 96 -8.08 -10.12 4.11
CA GLN A 96 -7.96 -11.35 4.89
C GLN A 96 -6.50 -11.86 4.91
N THR A 97 -5.82 -11.83 3.76
CA THR A 97 -4.40 -12.21 3.66
C THR A 97 -3.53 -11.26 4.48
N ALA A 98 -3.75 -9.96 4.36
CA ALA A 98 -3.01 -8.96 5.13
C ALA A 98 -3.23 -9.10 6.64
N ALA A 99 -4.45 -9.41 7.08
CA ALA A 99 -4.75 -9.65 8.49
C ALA A 99 -4.05 -10.88 9.08
N LYS A 100 -3.68 -11.87 8.26
CA LYS A 100 -2.83 -13.00 8.68
C LYS A 100 -1.37 -12.57 8.85
N ASN A 101 -0.91 -11.60 8.05
CA ASN A 101 0.48 -11.14 8.02
C ASN A 101 0.80 -10.04 9.04
N TYR A 102 -0.22 -9.28 9.46
CA TYR A 102 -0.10 -8.22 10.46
C TYR A 102 -1.13 -8.43 11.58
N ASN A 103 -0.65 -8.76 12.77
CA ASN A 103 -1.48 -8.83 13.96
C ASN A 103 -1.80 -7.42 14.51
N LYS A 104 -2.73 -7.32 15.46
CA LYS A 104 -3.16 -6.04 16.05
C LYS A 104 -2.02 -5.20 16.65
N ARG A 105 -1.01 -5.85 17.25
CA ARG A 105 0.16 -5.15 17.83
C ARG A 105 1.04 -4.57 16.73
N GLN A 106 1.29 -5.31 15.65
CA GLN A 106 2.04 -4.82 14.49
C GLN A 106 1.31 -3.65 13.81
N LEU A 107 -0.02 -3.74 13.68
CA LEU A 107 -0.83 -2.65 13.15
C LEU A 107 -0.73 -1.39 14.02
N PHE A 108 -0.68 -1.52 15.34
CA PHE A 108 -0.46 -0.39 16.24
C PHE A 108 0.88 0.32 15.95
N TYR A 109 1.98 -0.44 15.84
CA TYR A 109 3.29 0.13 15.48
C TYR A 109 3.29 0.75 14.07
N ILE A 110 2.60 0.13 13.11
CA ILE A 110 2.43 0.70 11.77
C ILE A 110 1.73 2.06 11.83
N PHE A 111 0.68 2.23 12.65
CA PHE A 111 0.03 3.53 12.84
C PHE A 111 0.94 4.55 13.51
N GLU A 112 1.76 4.13 14.47
CA GLU A 112 2.78 4.97 15.09
C GLU A 112 3.78 5.49 14.05
N HIS A 113 4.29 4.61 13.18
CA HIS A 113 5.17 4.99 12.08
C HIS A 113 4.44 5.92 11.09
N LEU A 114 3.22 5.60 10.65
CA LEU A 114 2.48 6.49 9.75
C LEU A 114 2.32 7.90 10.32
N LYS A 115 2.04 8.02 11.63
CA LYS A 115 1.98 9.30 12.34
C LYS A 115 3.33 10.01 12.38
N GLU A 116 4.39 9.30 12.72
CA GLU A 116 5.76 9.83 12.76
C GLU A 116 6.16 10.42 11.39
N TYR A 117 5.87 9.70 10.30
CA TYR A 117 6.27 10.10 8.95
C TYR A 117 5.38 11.17 8.35
N ASP A 118 4.10 11.24 8.74
CA ASP A 118 3.24 12.38 8.41
C ASP A 118 3.84 13.68 8.96
N LEU A 119 4.28 13.68 10.24
CA LEU A 119 4.95 14.82 10.86
C LEU A 119 6.29 15.14 10.16
N LYS A 120 7.14 14.13 9.90
CA LYS A 120 8.41 14.33 9.19
C LYS A 120 8.23 14.90 7.78
N SER A 121 7.19 14.47 7.06
CA SER A 121 6.89 14.97 5.72
C SER A 121 6.49 16.45 5.71
N LYS A 122 5.97 16.94 6.83
CA LYS A 122 5.59 18.34 7.08
C LYS A 122 6.74 19.17 7.67
N GLY A 123 7.94 18.60 7.79
CA GLY A 123 9.12 19.28 8.32
C GLY A 123 9.29 19.20 9.84
N VAL A 124 8.37 18.55 10.56
CA VAL A 124 8.49 18.38 12.03
C VAL A 124 9.51 17.27 12.31
N ASN A 125 10.54 17.56 13.10
CA ASN A 125 11.61 16.61 13.46
C ASN A 125 12.35 16.00 12.24
N ASN A 126 12.31 16.67 11.09
CA ASN A 126 13.06 16.28 9.90
C ASN A 126 14.07 17.37 9.53
N LYS A 127 15.35 17.12 9.84
CA LYS A 127 16.42 18.12 9.63
C LYS A 127 16.82 18.25 8.15
N SER A 128 16.83 17.16 7.39
CA SER A 128 17.37 17.14 6.02
C SER A 128 16.96 15.94 5.16
N THR A 129 16.13 15.02 5.65
CA THR A 129 15.74 13.84 4.86
C THR A 129 14.73 14.24 3.80
N ASP A 130 14.99 13.87 2.55
CA ASP A 130 14.07 14.13 1.45
C ASP A 130 12.87 13.16 1.47
N GLN A 131 11.86 13.45 0.66
CA GLN A 131 10.64 12.62 0.60
C GLN A 131 10.94 11.18 0.17
N SER A 132 11.93 11.00 -0.70
CA SER A 132 12.41 9.69 -1.17
C SER A 132 12.92 8.85 -0.01
N GLY A 133 13.83 9.40 0.81
CA GLY A 133 14.37 8.73 2.00
C GLY A 133 13.27 8.40 3.02
N LEU A 134 12.38 9.36 3.28
CA LEU A 134 11.26 9.15 4.20
C LEU A 134 10.33 8.01 3.74
N LEU A 135 10.00 7.96 2.45
CA LEU A 135 9.17 6.90 1.88
C LEU A 135 9.84 5.53 2.00
N LYS A 136 11.11 5.41 1.64
CA LYS A 136 11.86 4.15 1.73
C LYS A 136 11.95 3.64 3.17
N GLU A 137 12.27 4.52 4.12
CA GLU A 137 12.38 4.16 5.53
C GLU A 137 11.03 3.76 6.12
N LEU A 138 9.94 4.48 5.80
CA LEU A 138 8.59 4.13 6.22
C LEU A 138 8.19 2.73 5.75
N ILE A 139 8.41 2.41 4.47
CA ILE A 139 8.10 1.08 3.92
C ILE A 139 8.93 -0.02 4.59
N PHE A 140 10.20 0.24 4.86
CA PHE A 140 11.04 -0.69 5.62
C PHE A 140 10.46 -0.95 7.02
N LYS A 141 10.11 0.09 7.77
CA LYS A 141 9.54 -0.03 9.11
C LYS A 141 8.21 -0.79 9.10
N ILE A 142 7.35 -0.55 8.12
CA ILE A 142 6.07 -1.27 7.97
C ILE A 142 6.28 -2.77 7.76
N LEU A 143 7.23 -3.16 6.90
CA LEU A 143 7.49 -4.57 6.59
C LEU A 143 8.06 -5.36 7.77
N HIS A 144 8.72 -4.68 8.72
CA HIS A 144 9.41 -5.27 9.87
C HIS A 144 8.78 -4.90 11.23
N ALA A 145 7.54 -4.43 11.22
CA ALA A 145 6.75 -4.15 12.42
C ALA A 145 6.30 -5.40 13.18
#